data_AF-A0A542EAA8-F1
#
_entry.id   AF-A0A542EAA8-F1
#
_cell.length_a   1.000
_cell.length_b   1.000
_cell.length_c   1.000
_cell.angle_alpha   90.00
_cell.angle_beta   90.00
_cell.angle_gamma   90.00
#
_symmetry.space_group_name_H-M   'P 1'
#
loop_
_entity.id
_entity.type
_entity.pdbx_description
1 polymer ?
#
loop_
_entity_poly.entity_id
_entity_poly.type
_entity_poly.pdbx_seq_one_letter_code
_entity_poly.pdbx_strand_id
1 'polypeptide(L)'
;MPADDFLMEEHLDAAVGNILQAVISRPELYERLRPPQTRIVKSKGTDYKAFTVRTGGKAVIRMGGATYRVLNALTSTAATYFVADERGKRPSAYWPAARNRLASAIDCYASPLRSASVRPIEISPRQATAATSFAQYAYRFVICHELAHVALDHTFGAGADPDNVDSLRASQDEELSADAFALRLQLGSLPHPDLIVTALSAPVYFIFLLRAFDDFRLALMGELVDHEQWSIEYSHPPYLHRIFNLMREATALVGDDAGEGLGAVQGALEELVQKVWSAALESRDKVAAKATELLADPKLTDAAELTELLTKSPIGVLQALDANPQWHLPAWPFHATVPTELTTFLELSPAGRARSIA
;
A
#
# COMPACT_ATOMS: atom_id res chain seq x y z
N MET A 1 22.61 -13.63 14.48
CA MET A 1 21.75 -14.28 13.46
C MET A 1 21.48 -13.26 12.38
N PRO A 2 21.53 -13.62 11.09
CA PRO A 2 21.24 -12.67 10.02
C PRO A 2 19.77 -12.24 10.09
N ALA A 3 19.52 -10.95 9.86
CA ALA A 3 18.22 -10.28 10.03
C ALA A 3 17.18 -10.60 8.93
N ASP A 4 17.43 -11.63 8.12
CA ASP A 4 16.71 -11.92 6.88
C ASP A 4 15.59 -12.98 7.02
N ASP A 5 15.51 -13.71 8.14
CA ASP A 5 14.62 -14.88 8.25
C ASP A 5 13.20 -14.62 8.78
N PHE A 6 12.85 -13.40 9.22
CA PHE A 6 11.68 -13.27 10.10
C PHE A 6 10.29 -13.36 9.42
N LEU A 7 10.16 -13.34 8.08
CA LEU A 7 8.84 -13.30 7.41
C LEU A 7 8.78 -13.99 6.03
N MET A 8 9.35 -15.18 5.89
CA MET A 8 8.95 -16.14 4.83
C MET A 8 7.73 -16.94 5.30
N GLU A 9 6.91 -17.48 4.37
CA GLU A 9 5.55 -18.05 4.59
C GLU A 9 5.39 -19.00 5.81
N GLU A 10 6.46 -19.68 6.23
CA GLU A 10 6.48 -20.63 7.36
C GLU A 10 6.50 -19.97 8.75
N HIS A 11 6.58 -18.64 8.83
CA HIS A 11 6.73 -17.91 10.10
C HIS A 11 5.57 -16.97 10.46
N LEU A 12 4.50 -16.87 9.66
CA LEU A 12 3.36 -15.99 9.99
C LEU A 12 2.63 -16.44 11.25
N ASP A 13 2.36 -17.74 11.39
CA ASP A 13 1.73 -18.29 12.61
C ASP A 13 2.66 -18.15 13.84
N ALA A 14 3.98 -18.24 13.64
CA ALA A 14 4.97 -17.98 14.70
C ALA A 14 5.02 -16.49 15.10
N ALA A 15 4.92 -15.58 14.12
CA ALA A 15 4.84 -14.14 14.36
C ALA A 15 3.56 -13.79 15.14
N VAL A 16 2.43 -14.43 14.83
CA VAL A 16 1.19 -14.31 15.61
C VAL A 16 1.41 -14.79 17.03
N GLY A 17 1.98 -15.99 17.23
CA GLY A 17 2.28 -16.51 18.57
C GLY A 17 3.06 -15.51 19.43
N ASN A 18 4.06 -14.84 18.85
CA ASN A 18 4.83 -13.80 19.53
C ASN A 18 3.99 -12.53 19.82
N ILE A 19 3.14 -12.11 18.89
CA ILE A 19 2.21 -10.98 19.11
C ILE A 19 1.23 -11.27 20.24
N LEU A 20 0.69 -12.50 20.29
CA LEU A 20 -0.32 -12.89 21.26
C LEU A 20 0.21 -12.96 22.70
N GLN A 21 1.53 -13.04 22.90
CA GLN A 21 2.12 -12.93 24.22
C GLN A 21 1.72 -11.62 24.93
N ALA A 22 1.52 -10.52 24.19
CA ALA A 22 1.08 -9.24 24.76
C ALA A 22 -0.32 -9.29 25.39
N VAL A 23 -1.16 -10.22 24.97
CA VAL A 23 -2.57 -10.33 25.40
C VAL A 23 -2.87 -11.61 26.15
N ILE A 24 -1.85 -12.41 26.49
CA ILE A 24 -2.03 -13.67 27.22
C ILE A 24 -2.67 -13.47 28.60
N SER A 25 -2.51 -12.28 29.19
CA SER A 25 -3.14 -11.88 30.46
C SER A 25 -4.65 -11.60 30.33
N ARG A 26 -5.21 -11.65 29.12
CA ARG A 26 -6.63 -11.50 28.81
C ARG A 26 -7.15 -12.79 28.14
N PRO A 27 -7.50 -13.83 28.93
CA PRO A 27 -7.74 -15.17 28.42
C PRO A 27 -8.78 -15.22 27.28
N GLU A 28 -9.88 -14.49 27.39
CA GLU A 28 -10.92 -14.46 26.37
C GLU A 28 -10.43 -13.92 25.02
N LEU A 29 -9.56 -12.91 25.03
CA LEU A 29 -8.96 -12.35 23.82
C LEU A 29 -7.89 -13.29 23.25
N TYR A 30 -7.06 -13.87 24.12
CA TYR A 30 -6.06 -14.84 23.71
C TYR A 30 -6.69 -16.05 23.01
N GLU A 31 -7.78 -16.59 23.57
CA GLU A 31 -8.54 -17.71 22.98
C GLU A 31 -9.16 -17.37 21.62
N ARG A 32 -9.61 -16.13 21.44
CA ARG A 32 -10.20 -15.66 20.17
C ARG A 32 -9.15 -15.50 19.07
N LEU A 33 -7.97 -14.99 19.43
CA LEU A 33 -6.94 -14.61 18.47
C LEU A 33 -5.96 -15.76 18.14
N ARG A 34 -5.88 -16.79 18.98
CA ARG A 34 -5.00 -17.93 18.71
C ARG A 34 -5.53 -18.85 17.61
N PRO A 35 -4.66 -19.59 16.91
CA PRO A 35 -5.10 -20.70 16.07
C PRO A 35 -5.82 -21.79 16.90
N PRO A 36 -6.86 -22.46 16.36
CA PRO A 36 -7.39 -22.34 14.99
C PRO A 36 -8.49 -21.27 14.79
N GLN A 37 -8.83 -20.48 15.80
CA GLN A 37 -9.93 -19.50 15.76
C GLN A 37 -9.61 -18.34 14.82
N THR A 38 -8.35 -17.91 14.81
CA THR A 38 -7.82 -16.96 13.84
C THR A 38 -6.69 -17.61 13.04
N ARG A 39 -6.69 -17.44 11.73
CA ARG A 39 -5.61 -17.89 10.83
C ARG A 39 -5.13 -16.75 9.96
N ILE A 40 -3.84 -16.72 9.67
CA ILE A 40 -3.29 -15.81 8.67
C ILE A 40 -2.98 -16.59 7.41
N VAL A 41 -3.44 -16.10 6.26
CA VAL A 41 -3.15 -16.68 4.95
C VAL A 41 -2.59 -15.61 4.03
N LYS A 42 -1.56 -15.95 3.28
CA LYS A 42 -0.98 -15.06 2.27
C LYS A 42 -1.65 -15.34 0.92
N SER A 43 -2.12 -14.29 0.25
CA SER A 43 -2.59 -14.37 -1.13
C SER A 43 -1.41 -14.73 -2.05
N LYS A 44 -1.66 -15.56 -3.06
CA LYS A 44 -0.67 -15.89 -4.12
C LYS A 44 -0.54 -14.79 -5.18
N GLY A 45 -1.35 -13.73 -5.09
CA GLY A 45 -1.45 -12.67 -6.10
C GLY A 45 -0.45 -11.54 -5.91
N THR A 46 -0.66 -10.47 -6.67
CA THR A 46 0.08 -9.20 -6.57
C THR A 46 -0.61 -8.19 -5.67
N ASP A 47 -1.72 -8.53 -5.01
CA ASP A 47 -2.44 -7.69 -4.08
C ASP A 47 -1.56 -7.23 -2.92
N TYR A 48 -1.72 -5.97 -2.50
CA TYR A 48 -0.96 -5.39 -1.37
C TYR A 48 -1.82 -5.15 -0.13
N LYS A 49 -3.16 -5.17 -0.26
CA LYS A 49 -4.08 -4.96 0.86
C LYS A 49 -4.08 -6.17 1.79
N ALA A 50 -4.29 -5.92 3.07
CA ALA A 50 -4.67 -6.94 4.03
C ALA A 50 -6.11 -6.70 4.46
N PHE A 51 -6.82 -7.77 4.80
CA PHE A 51 -8.19 -7.67 5.34
C PHE A 51 -8.56 -8.94 6.09
N THR A 52 -9.46 -8.80 7.05
CA THR A 52 -10.00 -9.91 7.84
C THR A 52 -11.34 -10.36 7.30
N VAL A 53 -11.49 -11.66 7.09
CA VAL A 53 -12.75 -12.30 6.68
C VAL A 53 -13.22 -13.23 7.79
N ARG A 54 -14.52 -13.23 8.08
CA ARG A 54 -15.12 -14.22 9.00
C ARG A 54 -15.84 -15.31 8.21
N THR A 55 -15.50 -16.57 8.48
CA THR A 55 -16.14 -17.73 7.84
C THR A 55 -16.37 -18.82 8.86
N GLY A 56 -17.63 -19.25 9.04
CA GLY A 56 -18.00 -20.31 9.97
C GLY A 56 -17.58 -20.04 11.43
N GLY A 57 -17.71 -18.78 11.88
CA GLY A 57 -17.33 -18.35 13.23
C GLY A 57 -15.82 -18.22 13.48
N LYS A 58 -14.98 -18.40 12.45
CA LYS A 58 -13.53 -18.24 12.51
C LYS A 58 -13.10 -17.00 11.74
N ALA A 59 -12.02 -16.35 12.18
CA ALA A 59 -11.41 -15.24 11.48
C ALA A 59 -10.25 -15.73 10.59
N VAL A 60 -10.19 -15.22 9.37
CA VAL A 60 -9.10 -15.44 8.42
C VAL A 60 -8.57 -14.08 8.00
N ILE A 61 -7.36 -13.77 8.43
CA ILE A 61 -6.62 -12.59 8.00
C ILE A 61 -5.95 -12.92 6.67
N ARG A 62 -6.35 -12.24 5.61
CA ARG A 62 -5.77 -12.39 4.27
C ARG A 62 -4.74 -11.29 4.07
N MET A 63 -3.46 -11.69 4.03
CA MET A 63 -2.35 -10.80 3.71
C MET A 63 -2.12 -10.79 2.20
N GLY A 64 -2.03 -9.61 1.59
CA GLY A 64 -1.71 -9.48 0.18
C GLY A 64 -0.35 -10.09 -0.19
N GLY A 65 -0.25 -10.70 -1.37
CA GLY A 65 0.99 -11.36 -1.82
C GLY A 65 2.16 -10.39 -2.07
N ALA A 66 1.88 -9.10 -2.20
CA ALA A 66 2.87 -8.04 -2.40
C ALA A 66 3.04 -7.10 -1.19
N THR A 67 2.22 -7.18 -0.13
CA THR A 67 2.20 -6.19 0.98
C THR A 67 3.60 -5.85 1.51
N TYR A 68 4.40 -6.86 1.88
CA TYR A 68 5.77 -6.62 2.38
C TYR A 68 6.70 -5.99 1.34
N ARG A 69 6.59 -6.39 0.07
CA ARG A 69 7.41 -5.84 -1.02
C ARG A 69 7.12 -4.37 -1.24
N VAL A 70 5.85 -3.96 -1.20
CA VAL A 70 5.49 -2.55 -1.36
C VAL A 70 5.95 -1.73 -0.15
N LEU A 71 5.76 -2.23 1.07
CA LEU A 71 6.30 -1.60 2.29
C LEU A 71 7.82 -1.42 2.20
N ASN A 72 8.54 -2.47 1.78
CA ASN A 72 9.99 -2.40 1.60
C ASN A 72 10.40 -1.38 0.54
N ALA A 73 9.70 -1.29 -0.59
CA ALA A 73 10.00 -0.26 -1.58
C ALA A 73 9.75 1.17 -1.05
N LEU A 74 8.68 1.37 -0.28
CA LEU A 74 8.40 2.65 0.36
C LEU A 74 9.50 3.01 1.37
N THR A 75 9.87 2.10 2.27
CA THR A 75 10.89 2.35 3.31
C THR A 75 12.30 2.46 2.72
N SER A 76 12.62 1.71 1.67
CA SER A 76 13.87 1.81 0.94
C SER A 76 13.98 3.17 0.22
N THR A 77 12.91 3.62 -0.43
CA THR A 77 12.85 4.95 -1.04
C THR A 77 13.03 6.04 0.01
N ALA A 78 12.35 5.91 1.15
CA ALA A 78 12.52 6.79 2.30
C ALA A 78 13.95 6.80 2.83
N ALA A 79 14.58 5.65 2.96
CA ALA A 79 15.96 5.55 3.40
C ALA A 79 16.92 6.27 2.44
N THR A 80 16.73 6.19 1.12
CA THR A 80 17.56 6.96 0.17
C THR A 80 17.43 8.48 0.32
N TYR A 81 16.32 8.96 0.84
CA TYR A 81 16.07 10.39 1.04
C TYR A 81 16.45 10.89 2.43
N PHE A 82 16.23 10.08 3.47
CA PHE A 82 16.36 10.47 4.88
C PHE A 82 17.64 9.99 5.55
N VAL A 83 18.20 8.87 5.11
CA VAL A 83 19.37 8.24 5.73
C VAL A 83 20.59 8.52 4.87
N ALA A 84 21.62 9.08 5.51
CA ALA A 84 22.88 9.35 4.85
C ALA A 84 23.49 8.06 4.28
N ASP A 85 24.02 8.13 3.05
CA ASP A 85 24.78 7.03 2.47
C ASP A 85 26.16 6.85 3.15
N GLU A 86 26.96 5.90 2.65
CA GLU A 86 28.32 5.65 3.18
C GLU A 86 29.26 6.88 3.06
N ARG A 87 28.91 7.87 2.23
CA ARG A 87 29.65 9.12 2.08
C ARG A 87 29.09 10.24 2.95
N GLY A 88 28.10 9.96 3.79
CA GLY A 88 27.43 10.95 4.63
C GLY A 88 26.45 11.85 3.87
N LYS A 89 26.12 11.55 2.61
CA LYS A 89 25.27 12.41 1.77
C LYS A 89 23.78 12.10 1.93
N ARG A 90 22.98 13.16 1.98
CA ARG A 90 21.52 13.13 2.01
C ARG A 90 20.94 14.27 1.14
N PRO A 91 19.98 14.02 0.24
CA PRO A 91 19.57 12.69 -0.24
C PRO A 91 20.75 11.96 -0.89
N SER A 92 20.67 10.63 -0.95
CA SER A 92 21.74 9.81 -1.54
C SER A 92 21.75 9.89 -3.07
N ALA A 93 22.83 9.42 -3.70
CA ALA A 93 22.90 9.32 -5.15
C ALA A 93 21.83 8.37 -5.75
N TYR A 94 21.29 7.45 -4.95
CA TYR A 94 20.25 6.51 -5.36
C TYR A 94 18.84 7.11 -5.37
N TRP A 95 18.64 8.26 -4.70
CA TRP A 95 17.32 8.87 -4.54
C TRP A 95 16.55 9.07 -5.86
N PRO A 96 17.12 9.63 -6.95
CA PRO A 96 16.36 9.83 -8.18
C PRO A 96 15.82 8.52 -8.77
N ALA A 97 16.64 7.46 -8.75
CA ALA A 97 16.25 6.14 -9.23
C ALA A 97 15.20 5.49 -8.32
N ALA A 98 15.38 5.57 -7.01
CA ALA A 98 14.43 5.05 -6.02
C ALA A 98 13.06 5.73 -6.14
N ARG A 99 13.04 7.06 -6.19
CA ARG A 99 11.84 7.88 -6.40
C ARG A 99 11.09 7.45 -7.67
N ASN A 100 11.79 7.35 -8.80
CA ASN A 100 11.17 6.99 -10.07
C ASN A 100 10.65 5.55 -10.06
N ARG A 101 11.35 4.60 -9.42
CA ARG A 101 10.87 3.22 -9.27
C ARG A 101 9.61 3.14 -8.42
N LEU A 102 9.54 3.86 -7.31
CA LEU A 102 8.35 3.90 -6.47
C LEU A 102 7.19 4.60 -7.19
N ALA A 103 7.46 5.67 -7.94
CA ALA A 103 6.47 6.36 -8.76
C ALA A 103 5.85 5.43 -9.81
N SER A 104 6.67 4.70 -10.57
CA SER A 104 6.18 3.68 -11.51
C SER A 104 5.41 2.57 -10.80
N ALA A 105 5.84 2.15 -9.60
CA ALA A 105 5.09 1.14 -8.85
C ALA A 105 3.69 1.66 -8.49
N ILE A 106 3.59 2.86 -7.91
CA ILE A 106 2.30 3.49 -7.57
C ILE A 106 1.40 3.55 -8.81
N ASP A 107 1.89 4.03 -9.95
CA ASP A 107 1.12 4.12 -11.19
C ASP A 107 0.63 2.73 -11.65
N CYS A 108 1.49 1.72 -11.60
CA CYS A 108 1.10 0.37 -11.98
C CYS A 108 0.04 -0.24 -11.06
N TYR A 109 0.17 -0.03 -9.75
CA TYR A 109 -0.80 -0.51 -8.77
C TYR A 109 -2.11 0.29 -8.79
N ALA A 110 -2.05 1.55 -9.21
CA ALA A 110 -3.20 2.38 -9.48
C ALA A 110 -3.98 1.91 -10.73
N SER A 111 -3.27 1.39 -11.73
CA SER A 111 -3.88 0.96 -12.99
C SER A 111 -4.79 -0.29 -12.85
N PRO A 112 -5.63 -0.58 -13.86
CA PRO A 112 -6.40 -1.82 -13.94
C PRO A 112 -5.54 -3.09 -13.95
N LEU A 113 -4.26 -3.02 -14.32
CA LEU A 113 -3.34 -4.16 -14.26
C LEU A 113 -3.15 -4.69 -12.84
N ARG A 114 -3.15 -3.80 -11.84
CA ARG A 114 -2.99 -4.12 -10.41
C ARG A 114 -1.81 -5.08 -10.09
N SER A 115 -0.77 -5.14 -10.94
CA SER A 115 0.18 -6.26 -10.94
C SER A 115 1.63 -5.93 -11.36
N ALA A 116 2.12 -4.71 -11.13
CA ALA A 116 3.56 -4.53 -11.31
C ALA A 116 4.37 -5.28 -10.27
N SER A 117 5.44 -5.91 -10.74
CA SER A 117 6.51 -6.34 -9.85
C SER A 117 7.19 -5.11 -9.27
N VAL A 118 7.05 -4.91 -7.96
CA VAL A 118 7.88 -3.96 -7.21
C VAL A 118 9.33 -4.39 -7.38
N ARG A 119 10.06 -3.69 -8.26
CA ARG A 119 11.48 -3.97 -8.49
C ARG A 119 12.28 -3.56 -7.25
N PRO A 120 13.28 -4.35 -6.83
CA PRO A 120 14.17 -3.96 -5.74
C PRO A 120 14.78 -2.58 -5.99
N ILE A 121 14.90 -1.78 -4.93
CA ILE A 121 15.51 -0.46 -4.98
C ILE A 121 16.97 -0.60 -4.55
N GLU A 122 17.88 -0.06 -5.35
CA GLU A 122 19.30 -0.05 -5.00
C GLU A 122 19.54 0.99 -3.91
N ILE A 123 20.13 0.55 -2.80
CA ILE A 123 20.40 1.36 -1.61
C ILE A 123 21.73 0.94 -0.98
N SER A 124 22.34 1.82 -0.20
CA SER A 124 23.56 1.50 0.56
C SER A 124 23.28 0.54 1.73
N PRO A 125 24.28 -0.20 2.25
CA PRO A 125 24.12 -1.06 3.41
C PRO A 125 23.52 -0.35 4.63
N ARG A 126 23.98 0.87 4.95
CA ARG A 126 23.41 1.66 6.05
C ARG A 126 21.92 1.98 5.85
N GLN A 127 21.53 2.30 4.63
CA GLN A 127 20.13 2.54 4.27
C GLN A 127 19.30 1.25 4.35
N ALA A 128 19.87 0.11 3.93
CA ALA A 128 19.20 -1.18 3.97
C ALA A 128 18.82 -1.59 5.38
N THR A 129 19.70 -1.40 6.37
CA THR A 129 19.37 -1.69 7.77
C THR A 129 18.13 -0.92 8.24
N ALA A 130 18.10 0.40 8.02
CA ALA A 130 16.95 1.21 8.40
C ALA A 130 15.68 0.81 7.63
N ALA A 131 15.77 0.67 6.30
CA ALA A 131 14.65 0.33 5.44
C ALA A 131 14.00 -1.01 5.83
N THR A 132 14.83 -2.03 6.09
CA THR A 132 14.38 -3.37 6.50
C THR A 132 13.69 -3.33 7.86
N SER A 133 14.27 -2.65 8.86
CA SER A 133 13.64 -2.54 10.17
C SER A 133 12.28 -1.84 10.10
N PHE A 134 12.17 -0.74 9.37
CA PHE A 134 10.88 -0.06 9.17
C PHE A 134 9.88 -0.93 8.41
N ALA A 135 10.30 -1.65 7.37
CA ALA A 135 9.42 -2.52 6.59
C ALA A 135 8.86 -3.67 7.44
N GLN A 136 9.73 -4.29 8.25
CA GLN A 136 9.34 -5.38 9.16
C GLN A 136 8.33 -4.89 10.20
N TYR A 137 8.59 -3.76 10.87
CA TYR A 137 7.65 -3.23 11.86
C TYR A 137 6.36 -2.69 11.24
N ALA A 138 6.40 -2.14 10.01
CA ALA A 138 5.20 -1.71 9.32
C ALA A 138 4.33 -2.93 8.94
N TYR A 139 4.95 -3.99 8.41
CA TYR A 139 4.24 -5.23 8.07
C TYR A 139 3.67 -5.93 9.30
N ARG A 140 4.43 -5.93 10.40
CA ARG A 140 3.97 -6.40 11.70
C ARG A 140 2.79 -5.58 12.22
N PHE A 141 2.80 -4.26 12.02
CA PHE A 141 1.67 -3.40 12.38
C PHE A 141 0.42 -3.77 11.59
N VAL A 142 0.53 -4.08 10.29
CA VAL A 142 -0.61 -4.58 9.48
C VAL A 142 -1.21 -5.83 10.12
N ILE A 143 -0.39 -6.79 10.54
CA ILE A 143 -0.88 -8.00 11.23
C ILE A 143 -1.58 -7.63 12.54
N CYS A 144 -1.00 -6.73 13.34
CA CYS A 144 -1.62 -6.25 14.58
C CYS A 144 -2.95 -5.53 14.33
N HIS A 145 -3.06 -4.77 13.25
CA HIS A 145 -4.27 -4.08 12.82
C HIS A 145 -5.38 -5.07 12.48
N GLU A 146 -5.09 -6.07 11.66
CA GLU A 146 -6.07 -7.11 11.34
C GLU A 146 -6.47 -7.95 12.57
N LEU A 147 -5.51 -8.27 13.45
CA LEU A 147 -5.82 -8.92 14.73
C LEU A 147 -6.70 -8.03 15.63
N ALA A 148 -6.53 -6.71 15.57
CA ALA A 148 -7.34 -5.78 16.35
C ALA A 148 -8.81 -5.82 15.92
N HIS A 149 -9.10 -5.89 14.62
CA HIS A 149 -10.48 -6.06 14.16
C HIS A 149 -11.12 -7.37 14.66
N VAL A 150 -10.35 -8.45 14.76
CA VAL A 150 -10.84 -9.69 15.37
C VAL A 150 -11.07 -9.51 16.87
N ALA A 151 -10.13 -8.89 17.58
CA ALA A 151 -10.19 -8.68 19.01
C ALA A 151 -11.39 -7.83 19.42
N LEU A 152 -11.65 -6.76 18.67
CA LEU A 152 -12.70 -5.78 18.93
C LEU A 152 -14.07 -6.17 18.32
N ASP A 153 -14.12 -7.32 17.66
CA ASP A 153 -15.33 -7.84 17.00
C ASP A 153 -15.91 -6.94 15.90
N HIS A 154 -15.03 -6.21 15.19
CA HIS A 154 -15.42 -5.38 14.07
C HIS A 154 -16.01 -6.23 12.94
N THR A 155 -17.11 -5.74 12.38
CA THR A 155 -17.85 -6.45 11.33
C THR A 155 -17.51 -5.88 9.97
N PHE A 156 -16.55 -6.51 9.29
CA PHE A 156 -16.25 -6.15 7.90
C PHE A 156 -17.41 -6.54 6.97
N GLY A 157 -18.15 -5.53 6.50
CA GLY A 157 -18.66 -5.48 5.13
C GLY A 157 -19.78 -6.45 4.73
N ALA A 158 -20.39 -7.22 5.62
CA ALA A 158 -21.61 -7.96 5.30
C ALA A 158 -22.85 -7.08 5.50
N GLY A 159 -22.98 -6.00 4.72
CA GLY A 159 -24.20 -5.17 4.69
C GLY A 159 -24.03 -3.66 4.82
N ALA A 160 -22.81 -3.13 4.75
CA ALA A 160 -22.61 -1.68 4.65
C ALA A 160 -23.12 -1.22 3.28
N ASP A 161 -24.27 -0.55 3.29
CA ASP A 161 -24.77 0.18 2.13
C ASP A 161 -23.78 1.34 1.86
N PRO A 162 -23.11 1.37 0.69
CA PRO A 162 -22.14 2.41 0.35
C PRO A 162 -22.77 3.82 0.30
N ASP A 163 -24.11 3.91 0.27
CA ASP A 163 -24.84 5.17 0.30
C ASP A 163 -25.30 5.56 1.73
N ASN A 164 -25.04 4.71 2.74
CA ASN A 164 -25.41 4.95 4.14
C ASN A 164 -24.26 5.57 4.93
N VAL A 165 -24.30 6.89 5.08
CA VAL A 165 -23.32 7.70 5.83
C VAL A 165 -23.07 7.21 7.25
N ASP A 166 -24.08 6.69 7.96
CA ASP A 166 -23.91 6.21 9.33
C ASP A 166 -23.14 4.89 9.38
N SER A 167 -23.39 3.99 8.42
CA SER A 167 -22.60 2.76 8.26
C SER A 167 -21.15 3.05 7.91
N LEU A 168 -20.93 4.08 7.10
CA LEU A 168 -19.61 4.53 6.66
C LEU A 168 -18.82 5.14 7.84
N ARG A 169 -19.46 5.99 8.65
CA ARG A 169 -18.87 6.54 9.88
C ARG A 169 -18.54 5.46 10.91
N ALA A 170 -19.43 4.48 11.10
CA ALA A 170 -19.15 3.36 11.99
C ALA A 170 -17.90 2.58 11.55
N SER A 171 -17.74 2.36 10.24
CA SER A 171 -16.52 1.73 9.69
C SER A 171 -15.26 2.59 9.93
N GLN A 172 -15.36 3.92 9.90
CA GLN A 172 -14.24 4.80 10.24
C GLN A 172 -13.82 4.67 11.71
N ASP A 173 -14.78 4.59 12.63
CA ASP A 173 -14.50 4.41 14.06
C ASP A 173 -13.90 3.01 14.35
N GLU A 174 -14.32 1.98 13.63
CA GLU A 174 -13.71 0.64 13.67
C GLU A 174 -12.24 0.68 13.23
N GLU A 175 -11.90 1.40 12.16
CA GLU A 175 -10.51 1.55 11.71
C GLU A 175 -9.64 2.29 12.75
N LEU A 176 -10.15 3.37 13.35
CA LEU A 176 -9.43 4.16 14.37
C LEU A 176 -9.20 3.38 15.65
N SER A 177 -10.21 2.63 16.10
CA SER A 177 -10.08 1.78 17.29
C SER A 177 -9.18 0.56 17.02
N ALA A 178 -9.20 0.01 15.80
CA ALA A 178 -8.26 -1.01 15.37
C ALA A 178 -6.81 -0.48 15.37
N ASP A 179 -6.54 0.70 14.81
CA ASP A 179 -5.22 1.34 14.83
C ASP A 179 -4.68 1.52 16.26
N ALA A 180 -5.53 2.02 17.17
CA ALA A 180 -5.17 2.23 18.57
C ALA A 180 -4.82 0.91 19.27
N PHE A 181 -5.64 -0.12 19.08
CA PHE A 181 -5.40 -1.43 19.68
C PHE A 181 -4.18 -2.13 19.06
N ALA A 182 -3.99 -2.00 17.74
CA ALA A 182 -2.84 -2.53 17.02
C ALA A 182 -1.53 -1.93 17.49
N LEU A 183 -1.50 -0.63 17.77
CA LEU A 183 -0.31 0.03 18.31
C LEU A 183 0.04 -0.55 19.68
N ARG A 184 -0.96 -0.74 20.56
CA ARG A 184 -0.76 -1.36 21.88
C ARG A 184 -0.27 -2.80 21.77
N LEU A 185 -0.87 -3.60 20.88
CA LEU A 185 -0.41 -4.95 20.58
C LEU A 185 1.06 -4.91 20.16
N GLN A 186 1.40 -4.03 19.21
CA GLN A 186 2.74 -3.92 18.68
C GLN A 186 3.78 -3.61 19.74
N LEU A 187 3.54 -2.57 20.53
CA LEU A 187 4.47 -2.14 21.57
C LEU A 187 4.55 -3.15 22.72
N GLY A 188 3.43 -3.80 23.06
CA GLY A 188 3.38 -4.80 24.12
C GLY A 188 4.04 -6.13 23.77
N SER A 189 4.30 -6.40 22.48
CA SER A 189 4.92 -7.65 22.00
C SER A 189 6.16 -7.40 21.14
N LEU A 190 6.90 -6.34 21.44
CA LEU A 190 8.12 -6.02 20.71
C LEU A 190 9.15 -7.15 20.87
N PRO A 191 9.66 -7.71 19.76
CA PRO A 191 10.73 -8.71 19.82
C PRO A 191 12.06 -8.09 20.29
N HIS A 192 12.26 -6.80 19.98
CA HIS A 192 13.48 -6.04 20.26
C HIS A 192 13.10 -4.71 20.92
N PRO A 193 13.09 -4.64 22.27
CA PRO A 193 12.68 -3.43 23.00
C PRO A 193 13.50 -2.18 22.68
N ASP A 194 14.76 -2.35 22.26
CA ASP A 194 15.66 -1.30 21.80
C ASP A 194 15.22 -0.64 20.49
N LEU A 195 14.33 -1.28 19.72
CA LEU A 195 13.77 -0.76 18.47
C LEU A 195 12.40 -0.08 18.67
N ILE A 196 12.06 0.32 19.89
CA ILE A 196 10.77 0.96 20.22
C ILE A 196 10.47 2.18 19.34
N VAL A 197 11.47 3.01 19.03
CA VAL A 197 11.29 4.21 18.18
C VAL A 197 10.88 3.81 16.75
N THR A 198 11.52 2.79 16.19
CA THR A 198 11.16 2.25 14.87
C THR A 198 9.75 1.67 14.90
N ALA A 199 9.42 0.90 15.94
CA ALA A 199 8.10 0.29 16.08
C ALA A 199 6.99 1.31 16.30
N LEU A 200 7.26 2.41 17.01
CA LEU A 200 6.34 3.52 17.17
C LEU A 200 6.07 4.23 15.84
N SER A 201 7.11 4.42 15.04
CA SER A 201 7.06 5.23 13.81
C SER A 201 6.60 4.45 12.58
N ALA A 202 6.80 3.13 12.53
CA ALA A 202 6.46 2.28 11.40
C ALA A 202 4.96 2.26 10.97
N PRO A 203 3.97 2.41 11.87
CA PRO A 203 2.55 2.53 11.50
C PRO A 203 2.27 3.68 10.51
N VAL A 204 3.04 4.76 10.59
CA VAL A 204 2.91 5.89 9.66
C VAL A 204 3.20 5.46 8.22
N TYR A 205 4.19 4.58 8.02
CA TYR A 205 4.51 4.03 6.69
C TYR A 205 3.38 3.15 6.14
N PHE A 206 2.68 2.41 7.00
CA PHE A 206 1.51 1.65 6.58
C PHE A 206 0.37 2.58 6.13
N ILE A 207 0.06 3.64 6.89
CA ILE A 207 -0.99 4.59 6.48
C ILE A 207 -0.60 5.33 5.20
N PHE A 208 0.66 5.75 5.06
CA PHE A 208 1.12 6.34 3.80
C PHE A 208 1.12 5.36 2.64
N LEU A 209 1.39 4.07 2.87
CA LEU A 209 1.23 3.04 1.85
C LEU A 209 -0.22 2.98 1.38
N LEU A 210 -1.18 2.91 2.29
CA LEU A 210 -2.60 2.89 1.95
C LEU A 210 -2.99 4.14 1.16
N ARG A 211 -2.64 5.32 1.68
CA ARG A 211 -2.93 6.61 1.03
C ARG A 211 -2.28 6.74 -0.35
N ALA A 212 -1.00 6.43 -0.47
CA ALA A 212 -0.25 6.56 -1.72
C ALA A 212 -0.71 5.56 -2.80
N PHE A 213 -1.53 4.57 -2.44
CA PHE A 213 -2.05 3.58 -3.37
C PHE A 213 -3.57 3.63 -3.54
N ASP A 214 -4.31 4.28 -2.64
CA ASP A 214 -5.76 4.47 -2.75
C ASP A 214 -6.11 5.89 -3.25
N ASP A 215 -5.67 6.95 -2.56
CA ASP A 215 -5.96 8.35 -2.98
C ASP A 215 -5.26 8.70 -4.29
N PHE A 216 -3.98 8.35 -4.40
CA PHE A 216 -3.19 8.60 -5.60
C PHE A 216 -3.66 7.76 -6.78
N ARG A 217 -4.17 6.57 -6.51
CA ARG A 217 -4.77 5.73 -7.55
C ARG A 217 -5.95 6.40 -8.20
N LEU A 218 -6.84 6.97 -7.38
CA LEU A 218 -7.97 7.74 -7.90
C LEU A 218 -7.51 8.99 -8.64
N ALA A 219 -6.58 9.75 -8.06
CA ALA A 219 -6.06 10.95 -8.69
C ALA A 219 -5.37 10.66 -10.05
N LEU A 220 -4.59 9.59 -10.19
CA LEU A 220 -3.94 9.23 -11.46
C LEU A 220 -4.95 8.82 -12.53
N MET A 221 -6.05 8.19 -12.11
CA MET A 221 -7.09 7.69 -12.99
C MET A 221 -8.23 8.70 -13.21
N GLY A 222 -8.17 9.89 -12.60
CA GLY A 222 -9.26 10.88 -12.61
C GLY A 222 -9.61 11.45 -13.99
N GLU A 223 -8.73 11.30 -14.98
CA GLU A 223 -9.01 11.66 -16.38
C GLU A 223 -9.72 10.54 -17.15
N LEU A 224 -9.62 9.30 -16.66
CA LEU A 224 -10.17 8.10 -17.29
C LEU A 224 -11.49 7.62 -16.66
N VAL A 225 -11.82 8.17 -15.50
CA VAL A 225 -12.95 7.76 -14.67
C VAL A 225 -13.72 8.99 -14.20
N ASP A 226 -15.05 8.93 -14.30
CA ASP A 226 -15.94 9.96 -13.78
C ASP A 226 -15.86 10.02 -12.25
N HIS A 227 -15.26 11.10 -11.74
CA HIS A 227 -15.02 11.33 -10.32
C HIS A 227 -16.28 11.71 -9.54
N GLU A 228 -17.32 12.20 -10.22
CA GLU A 228 -18.60 12.52 -9.59
C GLU A 228 -19.38 11.25 -9.17
N GLN A 229 -18.95 10.08 -9.66
CA GLN A 229 -19.53 8.78 -9.33
C GLN A 229 -18.72 8.02 -8.27
N TRP A 230 -17.75 8.67 -7.62
CA TRP A 230 -16.91 8.06 -6.60
C TRP A 230 -17.54 8.16 -5.22
N SER A 231 -17.85 7.02 -4.61
CA SER A 231 -18.29 6.95 -3.20
C SER A 231 -17.13 6.81 -2.20
N ILE A 232 -15.87 6.91 -2.65
CA ILE A 232 -14.69 6.59 -1.82
C ILE A 232 -14.44 7.62 -0.69
N GLU A 233 -14.83 8.89 -0.86
CA GLU A 233 -14.69 9.89 0.21
C GLU A 233 -15.47 9.52 1.49
N TYR A 234 -16.39 8.55 1.39
CA TYR A 234 -17.19 8.09 2.51
C TYR A 234 -16.69 6.76 3.10
N SER A 235 -16.00 5.89 2.36
CA SER A 235 -15.71 4.51 2.79
C SER A 235 -14.42 4.29 3.56
N HIS A 236 -13.52 5.29 3.64
CA HIS A 236 -12.28 5.19 4.41
C HIS A 236 -12.06 6.46 5.25
N PRO A 237 -11.62 6.34 6.52
CA PRO A 237 -11.31 7.52 7.32
C PRO A 237 -10.18 8.30 6.64
N PRO A 238 -10.25 9.64 6.60
CA PRO A 238 -9.16 10.46 6.08
C PRO A 238 -7.84 10.05 6.73
N TYR A 239 -6.81 9.78 5.94
CA TYR A 239 -5.54 9.25 6.44
C TYR A 239 -4.94 10.11 7.59
N LEU A 240 -5.13 11.44 7.55
CA LEU A 240 -4.70 12.35 8.61
C LEU A 240 -5.38 12.04 9.94
N HIS A 241 -6.65 11.66 9.91
CA HIS A 241 -7.39 11.29 11.12
C HIS A 241 -6.77 10.05 11.77
N ARG A 242 -6.41 9.03 10.96
CA ARG A 242 -5.70 7.83 11.43
C ARG A 242 -4.34 8.19 12.05
N ILE A 243 -3.58 9.08 11.40
CA ILE A 243 -2.28 9.52 11.93
C ILE A 243 -2.43 10.28 13.25
N PHE A 244 -3.34 11.24 13.34
CA PHE A 244 -3.56 11.99 14.59
C PHE A 244 -4.03 11.08 15.73
N ASN A 245 -4.85 10.08 15.41
CA ASN A 245 -5.24 9.07 16.38
C ASN A 245 -4.03 8.25 16.88
N LEU A 246 -3.14 7.81 15.99
CA LEU A 246 -1.90 7.13 16.38
C LEU A 246 -0.96 8.03 17.20
N MET A 247 -0.84 9.31 16.88
CA MET A 247 -0.05 10.27 17.66
C MET A 247 -0.60 10.42 19.08
N ARG A 248 -1.92 10.55 19.22
CA ARG A 248 -2.60 10.61 20.52
C ARG A 248 -2.37 9.34 21.32
N GLU A 249 -2.46 8.18 20.69
CA GLU A 249 -2.22 6.89 21.35
C GLU A 249 -0.75 6.69 21.74
N ALA A 250 0.19 7.08 20.89
CA ALA A 250 1.61 7.05 21.24
C ALA A 250 1.95 7.96 22.42
N THR A 251 1.34 9.15 22.46
CA THR A 251 1.44 10.08 23.60
C THR A 251 0.97 9.41 24.89
N ALA A 252 -0.19 8.76 24.86
CA ALA A 252 -0.75 8.08 26.02
C ALA A 252 0.10 6.88 26.48
N LEU A 253 0.80 6.20 25.58
CA LEU A 253 1.55 4.99 25.87
C LEU A 253 3.02 5.24 26.27
N VAL A 254 3.65 6.27 25.70
CA VAL A 254 5.11 6.48 25.79
C VAL A 254 5.47 7.91 26.25
N GLY A 255 4.53 8.84 26.23
CA GLY A 255 4.72 10.24 26.65
C GLY A 255 4.68 11.25 25.48
N ASP A 256 4.62 12.53 25.82
CA ASP A 256 4.40 13.64 24.87
C ASP A 256 5.41 13.67 23.71
N ASP A 257 6.70 13.42 23.99
CA ASP A 257 7.77 13.38 22.98
C ASP A 257 7.50 12.34 21.87
N ALA A 258 6.78 11.25 22.17
CA ALA A 258 6.46 10.22 21.19
C ALA A 258 5.43 10.72 20.16
N GLY A 259 4.43 11.47 20.60
CA GLY A 259 3.44 12.11 19.72
C GLY A 259 4.09 13.13 18.78
N GLU A 260 4.96 13.99 19.33
CA GLU A 260 5.70 14.97 18.53
C GLU A 260 6.64 14.30 17.52
N GLY A 261 7.36 13.25 17.94
CA GLY A 261 8.24 12.48 17.07
C GLY A 261 7.49 11.83 15.89
N LEU A 262 6.30 11.28 16.14
CA LEU A 262 5.41 10.75 15.09
C LEU A 262 4.93 11.84 14.13
N GLY A 263 4.60 13.03 14.65
CA GLY A 263 4.27 14.19 13.83
C GLY A 263 5.41 14.60 12.90
N ALA A 264 6.65 14.58 13.40
CA ALA A 264 7.84 14.86 12.59
C ALA A 264 8.06 13.80 11.50
N VAL A 265 7.83 12.51 11.80
CA VAL A 265 7.89 11.43 10.82
C VAL A 265 6.82 11.61 9.74
N GLN A 266 5.59 11.97 10.12
CA GLN A 266 4.52 12.25 9.15
C GLN A 266 4.87 13.41 8.25
N GLY A 267 5.33 14.55 8.80
CA GLY A 267 5.70 15.73 8.02
C GLY A 267 6.83 15.44 7.03
N ALA A 268 7.83 14.66 7.45
CA ALA A 268 8.90 14.21 6.57
C ALA A 268 8.37 13.30 5.45
N LEU A 269 7.57 12.30 5.77
CA LEU A 269 7.03 11.37 4.78
C LEU A 269 6.07 12.05 3.79
N GLU A 270 5.29 13.05 4.23
CA GLU A 270 4.47 13.86 3.34
C GLU A 270 5.32 14.48 2.22
N GLU A 271 6.43 15.13 2.58
CA GLU A 271 7.34 15.73 1.61
C GLU A 271 7.87 14.69 0.60
N LEU A 272 8.26 13.51 1.09
CA LEU A 272 8.75 12.44 0.22
C LEU A 272 7.67 11.95 -0.74
N VAL A 273 6.48 11.70 -0.21
CA VAL A 273 5.34 11.17 -0.95
C VAL A 273 4.89 12.17 -2.02
N GLN A 274 4.90 13.47 -1.73
CA GLN A 274 4.63 14.51 -2.74
C GLN A 274 5.67 14.53 -3.87
N LYS A 275 6.95 14.28 -3.58
CA LYS A 275 7.99 14.21 -4.63
C LYS A 275 7.84 12.95 -5.49
N VAL A 276 7.45 11.83 -4.89
CA VAL A 276 7.17 10.58 -5.61
C VAL A 276 5.93 10.75 -6.49
N TRP A 277 4.88 11.36 -5.94
CA TRP A 277 3.66 11.71 -6.66
C TRP A 277 3.95 12.59 -7.89
N SER A 278 4.69 13.68 -7.69
CA SER A 278 5.08 14.58 -8.78
C SER A 278 5.85 13.84 -9.89
N ALA A 279 6.72 12.89 -9.51
CA ALA A 279 7.44 12.07 -10.47
C ALA A 279 6.54 11.05 -11.20
N ALA A 280 5.49 10.56 -10.55
CA ALA A 280 4.50 9.67 -11.17
C ALA A 280 3.71 10.43 -12.25
N LEU A 281 3.21 11.62 -11.94
CA LEU A 281 2.52 12.49 -12.90
C LEU A 281 3.42 12.84 -14.10
N GLU A 282 4.65 13.29 -13.84
CA GLU A 282 5.60 13.62 -14.92
C GLU A 282 5.90 12.40 -15.81
N SER A 283 6.06 11.21 -15.20
CA SER A 283 6.28 9.97 -15.94
C SER A 283 5.05 9.57 -16.76
N ARG A 284 3.86 9.69 -16.19
CA ARG A 284 2.58 9.40 -16.85
C ARG A 284 2.41 10.27 -18.09
N ASP A 285 2.58 11.58 -17.96
CA ASP A 285 2.38 12.53 -19.07
C ASP A 285 3.40 12.28 -20.20
N LYS A 286 4.66 11.99 -19.86
CA LYS A 286 5.70 11.62 -20.84
C LYS A 286 5.38 10.30 -21.55
N VAL A 287 4.91 9.30 -20.80
CA VAL A 287 4.54 8.00 -21.35
C VAL A 287 3.30 8.14 -22.24
N ALA A 288 2.30 8.91 -21.83
CA ALA A 288 1.10 9.16 -22.62
C ALA A 288 1.46 9.83 -23.95
N ALA A 289 2.24 10.92 -23.92
CA ALA A 289 2.70 11.59 -25.14
C ALA A 289 3.45 10.62 -26.08
N LYS A 290 4.38 9.83 -25.52
CA LYS A 290 5.14 8.88 -26.33
C LYS A 290 4.29 7.75 -26.89
N ALA A 291 3.38 7.20 -26.08
CA ALA A 291 2.44 6.19 -26.53
C ALA A 291 1.54 6.74 -27.63
N THR A 292 1.00 7.95 -27.50
CA THR A 292 0.20 8.60 -28.55
C THR A 292 0.95 8.69 -29.88
N GLU A 293 2.24 9.06 -29.86
CA GLU A 293 3.09 9.04 -31.08
C GLU A 293 3.17 7.65 -31.71
N LEU A 294 3.43 6.61 -30.90
CA LEU A 294 3.53 5.22 -31.38
C LEU A 294 2.20 4.71 -31.94
N LEU A 295 1.09 5.10 -31.31
CA LEU A 295 -0.24 4.65 -31.70
C LEU A 295 -0.78 5.37 -32.95
N ALA A 296 -0.26 6.55 -33.30
CA ALA A 296 -0.68 7.30 -34.48
C ALA A 296 -0.26 6.64 -35.81
N ASP A 297 0.87 5.91 -35.81
CA ASP A 297 1.36 5.13 -36.96
C ASP A 297 1.91 3.77 -36.45
N PRO A 298 1.01 2.83 -36.06
CA PRO A 298 1.40 1.64 -35.34
C PRO A 298 2.19 0.68 -36.23
N LYS A 299 3.42 0.36 -35.82
CA LYS A 299 4.27 -0.65 -36.46
C LYS A 299 4.57 -1.79 -35.50
N LEU A 300 4.62 -3.01 -36.00
CA LEU A 300 4.96 -4.19 -35.20
C LEU A 300 6.32 -4.06 -34.50
N THR A 301 7.26 -3.34 -35.12
CA THR A 301 8.60 -3.04 -34.56
C THR A 301 8.56 -2.28 -33.25
N ASP A 302 7.46 -1.57 -32.98
CA ASP A 302 7.33 -0.65 -31.86
C ASP A 302 6.70 -1.34 -30.63
N ALA A 303 6.34 -2.62 -30.75
CA ALA A 303 5.74 -3.40 -29.67
C ALA A 303 6.65 -3.53 -28.44
N ALA A 304 7.97 -3.58 -28.65
CA ALA A 304 8.96 -3.60 -27.57
C ALA A 304 8.97 -2.27 -26.80
N GLU A 305 8.86 -1.15 -27.52
CA GLU A 305 8.81 0.17 -26.92
C GLU A 305 7.52 0.38 -26.13
N LEU A 306 6.37 -0.04 -26.68
CA LEU A 306 5.10 0.01 -25.96
C LEU A 306 5.13 -0.87 -24.69
N THR A 307 5.80 -2.03 -24.73
CA THR A 307 6.02 -2.85 -23.53
C THR A 307 6.85 -2.11 -22.49
N GLU A 308 7.91 -1.40 -22.90
CA GLU A 308 8.73 -0.60 -21.98
C GLU A 308 7.90 0.53 -21.35
N LEU A 309 7.09 1.23 -22.15
CA LEU A 309 6.18 2.28 -21.67
C LEU A 309 5.17 1.73 -20.65
N LEU A 310 4.59 0.55 -20.90
CA LEU A 310 3.72 -0.14 -19.94
C LEU A 310 4.42 -0.40 -18.61
N THR A 311 5.72 -0.69 -18.59
CA THR A 311 6.44 -0.88 -17.32
C THR A 311 6.75 0.43 -16.57
N LYS A 312 6.68 1.58 -17.25
CA LYS A 312 6.94 2.90 -16.66
C LYS A 312 5.67 3.55 -16.14
N SER A 313 4.59 3.50 -16.93
CA SER A 313 3.26 3.98 -16.56
C SER A 313 2.18 3.31 -17.42
N PRO A 314 1.51 2.26 -16.90
CA PRO A 314 0.35 1.69 -17.57
C PRO A 314 -0.78 2.70 -17.75
N ILE A 315 -0.94 3.66 -16.83
CA ILE A 315 -1.99 4.67 -16.92
C ILE A 315 -1.72 5.62 -18.10
N GLY A 316 -0.47 6.05 -18.30
CA GLY A 316 -0.10 6.87 -19.45
C GLY A 316 -0.37 6.15 -20.78
N VAL A 317 -0.06 4.85 -20.86
CA VAL A 317 -0.41 4.04 -22.04
C VAL A 317 -1.94 3.95 -22.20
N LEU A 318 -2.67 3.75 -21.11
CA LEU A 318 -4.12 3.66 -21.11
C LEU A 318 -4.79 4.97 -21.59
N GLN A 319 -4.27 6.14 -21.21
CA GLN A 319 -4.70 7.45 -21.71
C GLN A 319 -4.51 7.56 -23.23
N ALA A 320 -3.36 7.13 -23.74
CA ALA A 320 -3.11 7.13 -25.18
C ALA A 320 -4.03 6.16 -25.94
N LEU A 321 -4.37 5.01 -25.34
CA LEU A 321 -5.31 4.05 -25.91
C LEU A 321 -6.75 4.59 -25.93
N ASP A 322 -7.23 5.18 -24.83
CA ASP A 322 -8.59 5.75 -24.75
C ASP A 322 -8.80 6.84 -25.83
N ALA A 323 -7.74 7.59 -26.15
CA ALA A 323 -7.75 8.60 -27.21
C ALA A 323 -7.65 8.05 -28.64
N ASN A 324 -7.28 6.77 -28.85
CA ASN A 324 -7.07 6.19 -30.17
C ASN A 324 -7.89 4.90 -30.38
N PRO A 325 -9.13 4.99 -30.92
CA PRO A 325 -10.06 3.84 -30.99
C PRO A 325 -9.63 2.70 -31.92
N GLN A 326 -8.50 2.84 -32.64
CA GLN A 326 -7.99 1.78 -33.51
C GLN A 326 -7.55 0.52 -32.76
N TRP A 327 -7.36 0.59 -31.43
CA TRP A 327 -6.97 -0.56 -30.62
C TRP A 327 -7.99 -1.72 -30.65
N HIS A 328 -9.24 -1.44 -30.99
CA HIS A 328 -10.30 -2.46 -31.16
C HIS A 328 -10.19 -3.25 -32.48
N LEU A 329 -9.36 -2.82 -33.42
CA LEU A 329 -9.31 -3.42 -34.75
C LEU A 329 -8.53 -4.75 -34.71
N PRO A 330 -9.07 -5.86 -35.27
CA PRO A 330 -8.40 -7.16 -35.25
C PRO A 330 -7.00 -7.18 -35.92
N ALA A 331 -6.74 -6.24 -36.83
CA ALA A 331 -5.47 -6.11 -37.55
C ALA A 331 -4.45 -5.19 -36.84
N TRP A 332 -4.77 -4.71 -35.63
CA TRP A 332 -3.94 -3.74 -34.93
C TRP A 332 -2.63 -4.37 -34.42
N PRO A 333 -1.44 -3.82 -34.78
CA PRO A 333 -0.15 -4.45 -34.51
C PRO A 333 0.19 -4.71 -33.04
N PHE A 334 -0.46 -4.00 -32.11
CA PHE A 334 -0.18 -4.07 -30.67
C PHE A 334 -1.16 -4.96 -29.89
N HIS A 335 -2.06 -5.70 -30.56
CA HIS A 335 -3.06 -6.53 -29.89
C HIS A 335 -2.43 -7.59 -28.95
N ALA A 336 -1.22 -8.10 -29.27
CA ALA A 336 -0.51 -9.04 -28.40
C ALA A 336 0.31 -8.37 -27.29
N THR A 337 0.48 -7.05 -27.36
CA THR A 337 1.30 -6.24 -26.44
C THR A 337 0.46 -5.65 -25.32
N VAL A 338 -0.74 -5.17 -25.64
CA VAL A 338 -1.63 -4.54 -24.65
C VAL A 338 -2.30 -5.62 -23.80
N PRO A 339 -2.17 -5.56 -22.46
CA PRO A 339 -2.83 -6.53 -21.58
C PRO A 339 -4.36 -6.43 -21.66
N THR A 340 -5.03 -7.58 -21.61
CA THR A 340 -6.49 -7.68 -21.72
C THR A 340 -7.21 -6.86 -20.65
N GLU A 341 -6.64 -6.72 -19.46
CA GLU A 341 -7.21 -5.93 -18.36
C GLU A 341 -7.38 -4.45 -18.75
N LEU A 342 -6.46 -3.89 -19.55
CA LEU A 342 -6.55 -2.52 -20.04
C LEU A 342 -7.66 -2.37 -21.09
N THR A 343 -7.72 -3.28 -22.06
CA THR A 343 -8.76 -3.24 -23.10
C THR A 343 -10.15 -3.47 -22.52
N THR A 344 -10.31 -4.45 -21.62
CA THR A 344 -11.57 -4.70 -20.91
C THR A 344 -11.98 -3.48 -20.09
N PHE A 345 -11.04 -2.80 -19.44
CA PHE A 345 -11.34 -1.56 -18.72
C PHE A 345 -11.87 -0.47 -19.66
N LEU A 346 -11.26 -0.29 -20.83
CA LEU A 346 -11.72 0.73 -21.79
C LEU A 346 -13.11 0.44 -22.38
N GLU A 347 -13.51 -0.83 -22.48
CA GLU A 347 -14.85 -1.23 -22.93
C GLU A 347 -15.97 -0.90 -21.91
N LEU A 348 -15.62 -0.67 -20.64
CA LEU A 348 -16.60 -0.32 -19.62
C LEU A 348 -17.16 1.09 -19.85
N SER A 349 -18.45 1.27 -19.51
CA SER A 349 -19.02 2.60 -19.37
C SER A 349 -18.29 3.40 -18.29
N PRO A 350 -18.40 4.75 -18.24
CA PRO A 350 -17.77 5.56 -17.19
C PRO A 350 -18.08 5.06 -15.77
N ALA A 351 -19.34 4.70 -15.51
CA ALA A 351 -19.78 4.09 -14.25
C ALA A 351 -19.15 2.71 -13.99
N GLY A 352 -18.98 1.91 -15.05
CA GLY A 352 -18.30 0.62 -14.98
C GLY A 352 -16.81 0.79 -14.66
N ARG A 353 -16.14 1.74 -15.31
CA ARG A 353 -14.74 2.11 -15.01
C ARG A 353 -14.60 2.52 -13.55
N ALA A 354 -15.48 3.38 -13.04
CA ALA A 354 -15.48 3.82 -11.63
C ALA A 354 -15.61 2.65 -10.65
N ARG A 355 -16.61 1.77 -10.86
CA ARG A 355 -16.80 0.56 -10.03
C ARG A 355 -15.65 -0.44 -10.10
N SER A 356 -14.95 -0.51 -11.25
CA SER A 356 -13.81 -1.42 -11.40
C SER A 356 -12.54 -0.92 -10.72
N ILE A 357 -12.47 0.36 -10.33
CA ILE A 357 -11.32 0.95 -9.63
C ILE A 357 -11.53 1.02 -8.13
N ALA A 358 -12.75 1.32 -7.68
CA ALA A 358 -13.20 1.09 -6.31
C ALA A 358 -12.98 -0.37 -5.90
#